data_AF-A0A4Y2C0F8-F1
#
_entry.id   AF-A0A4Y2C0F8-F1
#
_cell.length_a   1.000
_cell.length_b   1.000
_cell.length_c   1.000
_cell.angle_alpha   90.00
_cell.angle_beta   90.00
_cell.angle_gamma   90.00
#
_symmetry.space_group_name_H-M   'P 1'
#
loop_
_entity.id
_entity.type
_entity.pdbx_description
1 polymer ?
#
loop_
_entity_poly.entity_id
_entity_poly.type
_entity_poly.pdbx_seq_one_letter_code
_entity_poly.pdbx_strand_id
1 'polypeptide(L)'
;AGSAFSEAANLRLKMDNRHDAAACLIDAGNCYKKSDAHEAIKCIIKAIEYYTDMGRFTVAAKHHMTIAEIYETELADVEKVS
;
A
#
# COMPACT_ATOMS: atom_id res chain seq x y z
N ALA A 1 4.86 -11.99 -11.28
CA ALA A 1 5.46 -11.15 -10.22
C ALA A 1 4.48 -10.88 -9.07
N GLY A 2 3.21 -10.52 -9.31
CA GLY A 2 2.23 -10.22 -8.25
C GLY A 2 1.80 -11.41 -7.35
N SER A 3 1.88 -12.65 -7.85
CA SER A 3 1.55 -13.84 -7.06
C SER A 3 2.46 -14.03 -5.85
N ALA A 4 3.76 -13.75 -6.01
CA ALA A 4 4.75 -13.87 -4.93
C ALA A 4 4.49 -12.88 -3.77
N PHE A 5 3.95 -11.69 -4.06
CA PHE A 5 3.63 -10.70 -3.02
C PHE A 5 2.36 -11.04 -2.24
N SER A 6 1.36 -11.62 -2.92
CA SER A 6 0.12 -12.07 -2.27
C SER A 6 0.39 -13.21 -1.29
N GLU A 7 1.29 -14.12 -1.66
CA GLU A 7 1.72 -15.25 -0.84
C GLU A 7 2.65 -14.79 0.30
N ALA A 8 3.54 -13.82 0.04
CA ALA A 8 4.37 -13.21 1.07
C ALA A 8 3.56 -12.42 2.13
N ALA A 9 2.46 -11.78 1.74
CA ALA A 9 1.55 -11.11 2.67
C ALA A 9 0.84 -12.10 3.60
N ASN A 10 0.44 -13.26 3.09
CA ASN A 10 -0.14 -14.34 3.89
C ASN A 10 0.88 -15.02 4.83
N LEU A 11 2.14 -15.15 4.41
CA LEU A 11 3.21 -15.69 5.25
C LEU A 11 3.63 -14.74 6.37
N ARG A 12 3.61 -13.41 6.13
CA ARG A 12 3.98 -12.39 7.14
C ARG A 12 2.94 -12.16 8.24
N LEU A 13 1.67 -12.53 8.01
CA LEU A 13 0.64 -12.57 9.06
C LEU A 13 0.93 -13.61 10.15
N LYS A 14 1.75 -14.63 9.87
CA LYS A 14 2.10 -15.70 10.82
C LYS A 14 3.36 -15.41 11.66
N MET A 15 4.14 -14.38 11.33
CA MET A 15 5.36 -14.04 12.05
C MET A 15 5.17 -12.69 12.74
N ASP A 16 5.52 -12.62 14.02
CA ASP A 16 5.35 -11.49 14.95
C ASP A 16 6.07 -10.17 14.54
N ASN A 17 6.51 -10.04 13.29
CA ASN A 17 7.17 -8.86 12.71
C ASN A 17 6.18 -7.97 11.93
N ARG A 18 5.07 -7.60 12.57
CA ARG A 18 4.07 -6.67 11.99
C ARG A 18 4.67 -5.35 11.53
N HIS A 19 5.73 -4.89 12.21
CA HIS A 19 6.48 -3.68 11.82
C HIS A 19 7.19 -3.83 10.47
N ASP A 20 7.99 -4.89 10.30
CA ASP A 20 8.70 -5.13 9.04
C ASP A 20 7.73 -5.42 7.90
N ALA A 21 6.59 -6.05 8.22
CA ALA A 21 5.56 -6.32 7.24
C ALA A 21 4.94 -5.04 6.66
N ALA A 22 4.65 -4.03 7.50
CA ALA A 22 4.13 -2.74 7.05
C ALA A 22 5.16 -1.98 6.20
N ALA A 23 6.43 -1.94 6.64
CA ALA A 23 7.50 -1.26 5.90
C ALA A 23 7.69 -1.85 4.49
N CYS A 24 7.81 -3.18 4.38
CA CYS A 24 7.95 -3.83 3.09
C CYS A 24 6.71 -3.69 2.18
N LEU A 25 5.51 -3.49 2.73
CA LEU A 25 4.32 -3.19 1.94
C LEU A 25 4.36 -1.77 1.37
N ILE A 26 4.87 -0.80 2.13
CA ILE A 26 5.09 0.56 1.63
C ILE A 26 6.13 0.57 0.51
N ASP A 27 7.23 -0.16 0.68
CA ASP A 27 8.26 -0.26 -0.37
C ASP A 27 7.71 -0.91 -1.64
N ALA A 28 6.93 -1.99 -1.49
CA ALA A 28 6.24 -2.61 -2.62
C ALA A 28 5.28 -1.61 -3.30
N GLY A 29 4.50 -0.86 -2.52
CA GLY A 29 3.62 0.18 -3.03
C GLY A 29 4.36 1.27 -3.81
N ASN A 30 5.52 1.71 -3.34
CA ASN A 30 6.38 2.67 -4.03
C ASN A 30 6.98 2.12 -5.33
N CYS A 31 7.29 0.83 -5.39
CA CYS A 31 7.69 0.18 -6.64
C CYS A 31 6.53 0.12 -7.63
N TYR A 32 5.34 -0.28 -7.17
CA TYR A 32 4.14 -0.35 -8.00
C TYR A 32 3.65 1.01 -8.47
N LYS A 33 3.87 2.10 -7.72
CA LYS A 33 3.49 3.47 -8.13
C LYS A 33 3.93 3.83 -9.56
N LYS A 34 5.04 3.26 -10.04
CA LYS A 34 5.59 3.52 -11.40
C LYS A 34 5.12 2.55 -12.48
N SER A 35 4.37 1.51 -12.12
CA SER A 35 4.05 0.40 -13.02
C SER A 35 2.57 0.02 -13.00
N ASP A 36 1.93 0.11 -11.83
CA ASP A 36 0.52 -0.21 -11.60
C ASP A 36 0.03 0.54 -10.35
N ALA A 37 -0.70 1.64 -10.59
CA ALA A 37 -1.26 2.47 -9.52
C ALA A 37 -2.26 1.71 -8.63
N HIS A 38 -3.03 0.76 -9.19
CA HIS A 38 -4.00 -0.02 -8.43
C HIS A 38 -3.31 -0.99 -7.46
N GLU A 39 -2.25 -1.67 -7.89
CA GLU A 39 -1.46 -2.53 -7.00
C GLU A 39 -0.69 -1.73 -5.94
N ALA A 40 -0.24 -0.52 -6.29
CA ALA A 40 0.36 0.39 -5.31
C ALA A 40 -0.61 0.72 -4.18
N ILE A 41 -1.84 1.12 -4.52
CA ILE A 41 -2.90 1.43 -3.56
C ILE A 41 -3.20 0.22 -2.67
N LYS A 42 -3.36 -0.98 -3.24
CA LYS A 42 -3.62 -2.20 -2.45
C LYS A 42 -2.51 -2.49 -1.43
N CYS A 43 -1.25 -2.30 -1.80
CA CYS A 43 -0.12 -2.49 -0.89
C CYS A 43 -0.14 -1.47 0.26
N ILE A 44 -0.40 -0.20 -0.06
CA ILE A 44 -0.43 0.88 0.95
C ILE A 44 -1.63 0.72 1.89
N ILE A 45 -2.80 0.30 1.40
CA ILE A 45 -3.99 0.02 2.24
C ILE A 45 -3.67 -1.06 3.28
N LYS A 46 -3.03 -2.16 2.86
CA LYS A 46 -2.62 -3.21 3.80
C LYS A 46 -1.62 -2.69 4.85
N ALA A 47 -0.67 -1.83 4.47
CA ALA A 47 0.24 -1.21 5.42
C ALA A 47 -0.49 -0.30 6.42
N ILE A 48 -1.50 0.43 5.97
CA ILE A 48 -2.38 1.27 6.80
C ILE A 48 -3.13 0.43 7.85
N GLU A 49 -3.66 -0.72 7.46
CA GLU A 49 -4.33 -1.65 8.39
C GLU A 49 -3.37 -2.04 9.52
N TYR A 50 -2.14 -2.45 9.18
CA TYR A 50 -1.12 -2.75 10.20
C TYR A 50 -0.80 -1.54 11.08
N TYR A 51 -0.58 -0.35 10.52
CA TYR A 51 -0.29 0.83 11.33
C TYR A 51 -1.46 1.23 12.24
N THR A 52 -2.69 1.01 11.79
CA THR A 52 -3.91 1.25 12.56
C THR A 52 -4.02 0.27 13.73
N ASP A 53 -3.81 -1.02 13.48
CA ASP A 53 -3.78 -2.06 14.50
C ASP A 53 -2.70 -1.83 15.57
N MET A 54 -1.59 -1.20 15.16
CA MET A 54 -0.49 -0.81 16.06
C MET A 54 -0.72 0.52 16.80
N GLY A 55 -1.88 1.16 16.62
CA GLY A 55 -2.20 2.46 17.21
C GLY A 55 -1.41 3.64 16.61
N ARG A 56 -0.75 3.45 15.47
CA ARG A 56 0.06 4.46 14.77
C ARG A 56 -0.78 5.23 13.76
N PHE A 57 -1.86 5.85 14.24
CA PHE A 57 -2.83 6.58 13.40
C PHE A 57 -2.21 7.73 12.62
N THR A 58 -1.19 8.42 13.16
CA THR A 58 -0.48 9.48 12.44
C THR A 58 0.23 8.96 11.19
N VAL A 59 0.77 7.73 11.25
CA VAL A 59 1.45 7.09 10.10
C VAL A 59 0.41 6.61 9.09
N ALA A 60 -0.67 5.97 9.58
CA ALA A 60 -1.80 5.57 8.73
C ALA A 60 -2.41 6.75 7.96
N ALA A 61 -2.65 7.89 8.62
CA ALA A 61 -3.18 9.09 7.99
C ALA A 61 -2.26 9.66 6.90
N LYS A 62 -0.93 9.63 7.11
CA LYS A 62 0.03 10.03 6.06
C LYS A 62 -0.08 9.16 4.82
N HIS A 63 -0.21 7.85 5.01
CA HIS A 63 -0.37 6.93 3.89
C HIS A 63 -1.73 7.05 3.19
N HIS A 64 -2.80 7.41 3.91
CA HIS A 64 -4.07 7.77 3.28
C HIS A 64 -3.93 8.98 2.34
N MET A 65 -3.16 10.00 2.72
CA MET A 65 -2.85 11.12 1.82
C MET A 65 -2.09 10.65 0.57
N THR A 66 -1.11 9.76 0.74
CA THR A 66 -0.38 9.18 -0.40
C THR A 66 -1.30 8.41 -1.37
N ILE A 67 -2.31 7.70 -0.84
CA ILE A 67 -3.32 7.04 -1.68
C ILE A 67 -4.16 8.07 -2.45
N ALA A 68 -4.61 9.14 -1.78
CA ALA A 68 -5.36 10.21 -2.42
C ALA A 68 -4.54 10.88 -3.54
N GLU A 69 -3.25 11.15 -3.30
CA GLU A 69 -2.34 11.64 -4.33
C GLU A 69 -2.26 10.69 -5.54
N ILE A 70 -2.15 9.36 -5.32
CA ILE A 70 -2.15 8.39 -6.43
C ILE A 70 -3.46 8.46 -7.22
N TYR A 71 -4.61 8.57 -6.54
CA TYR A 71 -5.90 8.71 -7.23
C TYR A 71 -5.98 10.00 -8.04
N GLU A 72 -5.50 11.12 -7.49
CA GLU A 72 -5.49 12.41 -8.18
C GLU A 72 -4.49 12.48 -9.34
N THR A 73 -3.37 11.77 -9.27
CA THR A 73 -2.36 11.81 -10.35
C THR A 73 -2.57 10.74 -11.41
N GLU A 74 -2.89 9.51 -11.01
CA GLU A 74 -2.92 8.36 -11.93
C GLU A 74 -4.34 8.00 -12.37
N LEU A 75 -5.37 8.21 -11.53
CA LEU A 75 -6.77 7.94 -11.92
C LEU A 75 -7.50 9.15 -12.49
N ALA A 76 -7.17 10.38 -12.06
CA ALA A 76 -7.76 11.57 -12.68
C ALA A 76 -7.33 11.76 -14.14
N ASP A 77 -6.19 11.18 -14.56
CA ASP A 77 -5.77 11.14 -15.97
C ASP A 77 -6.65 10.17 -16.79
N VAL A 78 -7.24 9.15 -16.16
CA VAL A 78 -8.18 8.22 -16.82
C VAL A 78 -9.55 8.86 -17.03
N GLU A 79 -10.02 9.69 -16.10
CA GLU A 79 -11.30 10.43 -16.26
C GLU A 79 -11.22 11.58 -17.28
N LYS A 80 -10.02 12.05 -17.65
CA LYS A 80 -9.85 13.09 -18.69
C LYS A 80 -10.02 12.60 -20.13
N VAL A 81 -10.21 11.30 -20.35
CA VAL A 81 -10.40 10.69 -21.69
C VAL A 81 -11.85 10.20 -21.87
N SER A 82 -12.84 11.00 -21.44
CA SER A 82 -14.27 10.76 -21.73
C SER A 82 -14.86 11.91 -22.54
#